data_AF-A0A6J4XSW6-F1
#
_entry.id   AF-A0A6J4XSW6-F1
#
_cell.length_a   1.000
_cell.length_b   1.000
_cell.length_c   1.000
_cell.angle_alpha   90.00
_cell.angle_beta   90.00
_cell.angle_gamma   90.00
#
_symmetry.space_group_name_H-M   'P 1'
#
loop_
_entity.id
_entity.type
_entity.pdbx_description
1 polymer ?
#
loop_
_entity_poly.entity_id
_entity_poly.type
_entity_poly.pdbx_seq_one_letter_code
_entity_poly.pdbx_strand_id
1 'polypeptide(L)'
;MIKRYLLIGVVSVAGLLIVAAIITANTNTGDLQKTAVLSESTTNITTAVPKANNNGATAAKSNAAKAVLDVQGMSCSGCIYQIKSGLAGINGISDVLVDLNSGRVEVFYDRSQVKDLEKIASAITAVGYPATLKQTMTEDEIEKENNLFASRSKLYIAAVGDWEISRGDFDNELTHARTRYEKAYGKNVFTGDQGGALMQRLQSQIASSLISEGIQMQEVRKTGFKLPAKTIAAEFDEYLSEKGISRQEFKKVVKDSGYDYGYFYKKFENRLTIDQYLNDTVLSGLSNDLEKRQQYSDWFNNARLLAKVVYYDKNLENIVKNSSAGGGGCGSSCSAKQ
;
A
#
# COMPACT_ATOMS: atom_id res chain seq x y z
N MET A 1 -2.41 -15.25 27.60
CA MET A 1 -2.18 -16.14 26.44
C MET A 1 -1.57 -15.37 25.25
N ILE A 2 -1.35 -14.05 25.41
CA ILE A 2 -0.84 -13.11 24.39
C ILE A 2 0.65 -13.31 24.06
N LYS A 3 1.44 -13.91 24.97
CA LYS A 3 2.85 -14.29 24.71
C LYS A 3 3.05 -15.25 23.52
N ARG A 4 2.03 -16.00 23.10
CA ARG A 4 2.10 -16.85 21.88
C ARG A 4 1.88 -16.08 20.57
N TYR A 5 1.29 -14.89 20.62
CA TYR A 5 0.86 -14.14 19.43
C TYR A 5 1.92 -13.17 18.89
N LEU A 6 2.98 -12.91 19.68
CA LEU A 6 4.15 -12.11 19.26
C LEU A 6 5.22 -12.92 18.50
N LEU A 7 5.14 -14.24 18.50
CA LEU A 7 6.14 -15.13 17.89
C LEU A 7 5.92 -15.36 16.39
N ILE A 8 4.72 -15.10 15.87
CA ILE A 8 4.43 -15.16 14.44
C ILE A 8 4.70 -13.77 13.86
N GLY A 9 5.97 -13.48 13.56
CA GLY A 9 6.50 -12.22 13.01
C GLY A 9 6.04 -11.91 11.59
N VAL A 10 4.73 -11.85 11.38
CA VAL A 10 4.09 -11.89 10.06
C VAL A 10 3.21 -10.67 9.78
N VAL A 11 2.88 -9.88 10.81
CA VAL A 11 2.26 -8.57 10.62
C VAL A 11 3.05 -7.54 11.40
N SER A 12 3.65 -6.60 10.67
CA SER A 12 4.45 -5.51 11.19
C SER A 12 3.72 -4.81 12.34
N VAL A 13 4.31 -4.89 13.53
CA VAL A 13 3.69 -4.53 14.81
C VAL A 13 3.90 -3.05 15.11
N ALA A 14 3.71 -2.14 14.15
CA ALA A 14 3.99 -0.72 14.40
C ALA A 14 3.12 -0.18 15.56
N GLY A 15 1.79 -0.31 15.51
CA GLY A 15 0.89 0.24 16.55
C GLY A 15 1.03 -0.39 17.94
N LEU A 16 1.13 -1.72 18.03
CA LEU A 16 1.23 -2.45 19.30
C LEU A 16 2.65 -2.39 19.91
N LEU A 17 3.71 -2.34 19.09
CA LEU A 17 5.06 -2.08 19.59
C LEU A 17 5.20 -0.65 20.06
N ILE A 18 4.45 0.31 19.52
CA ILE A 18 4.51 1.70 20.00
C ILE A 18 3.99 1.80 21.42
N VAL A 19 2.85 1.19 21.76
CA VAL A 19 2.38 1.22 23.16
C VAL A 19 3.28 0.41 24.08
N ALA A 20 3.76 -0.75 23.63
CA ALA A 20 4.76 -1.52 24.38
C ALA A 20 6.08 -0.74 24.57
N ALA A 21 6.56 0.00 23.57
CA ALA A 21 7.77 0.81 23.62
C ALA A 21 7.57 2.11 24.43
N ILE A 22 6.38 2.72 24.40
CA ILE A 22 6.01 3.84 25.28
C ILE A 22 5.99 3.39 26.74
N ILE A 23 5.41 2.21 27.02
CA ILE A 23 5.41 1.61 28.37
C ILE A 23 6.84 1.25 28.80
N THR A 24 7.64 0.65 27.91
CA THR A 24 9.03 0.23 28.21
C THR A 24 9.98 1.43 28.38
N ALA A 25 9.79 2.51 27.61
CA ALA A 25 10.57 3.75 27.72
C ALA A 25 10.26 4.52 29.02
N ASN A 26 9.09 4.30 29.63
CA ASN A 26 8.75 4.90 30.92
C ASN A 26 9.37 4.15 32.12
N THR A 27 9.91 2.95 31.89
CA THR A 27 10.54 2.11 32.93
C THR A 27 12.07 2.00 32.81
N ASN A 28 12.69 2.48 31.73
CA ASN A 28 14.14 2.40 31.53
C ASN A 28 14.69 3.69 30.90
N THR A 29 14.99 4.68 31.73
CA THR A 29 15.98 5.72 31.39
C THR A 29 17.37 5.16 31.68
N GLY A 30 18.01 4.58 30.68
CA GLY A 30 19.33 3.99 30.83
C GLY A 30 19.91 3.52 29.51
N ASP A 31 20.60 4.46 28.86
CA ASP A 31 21.69 4.19 27.93
C ASP A 31 21.36 3.79 26.47
N LEU A 32 22.36 3.97 25.62
CA LEU A 32 22.47 3.75 24.17
C LEU A 32 22.51 5.04 23.32
N GLN A 33 23.61 5.77 23.47
CA GLN A 33 24.28 6.41 22.34
C GLN A 33 25.47 5.54 21.89
N LYS A 34 25.49 5.09 20.62
CA LYS A 34 26.62 5.30 19.68
C LYS A 34 26.52 4.49 18.38
N THR A 35 27.14 5.07 17.37
CA THR A 35 27.46 4.60 16.00
C THR A 35 26.28 4.69 15.01
N ALA A 36 26.40 5.31 13.84
CA ALA A 36 27.57 5.43 12.96
C ALA A 36 27.66 6.77 12.20
N VAL A 37 28.91 7.11 11.90
CA VAL A 37 29.43 8.17 11.01
C VAL A 37 29.23 7.75 9.55
N LEU A 38 29.12 8.73 8.63
CA LEU A 38 29.68 8.81 7.25
C LEU A 38 28.96 9.96 6.51
N SER A 39 29.60 11.15 6.42
CA SER A 39 30.43 11.66 5.31
C SER A 39 29.63 12.24 4.14
N GLU A 40 29.78 13.55 3.97
CA GLU A 40 29.23 14.41 2.91
C GLU A 40 29.77 14.06 1.52
N SER A 41 28.97 14.33 0.48
CA SER A 41 29.45 14.85 -0.80
C SER A 41 28.27 15.39 -1.63
N THR A 42 28.24 16.70 -1.77
CA THR A 42 27.33 17.49 -2.62
C THR A 42 27.84 17.53 -4.04
N THR A 43 26.95 17.40 -5.03
CA THR A 43 27.13 18.02 -6.36
C THR A 43 25.76 18.38 -6.93
N ASN A 44 25.58 19.67 -7.19
CA ASN A 44 24.41 20.27 -7.81
C ASN A 44 24.35 19.95 -9.31
N ILE A 45 23.17 19.66 -9.85
CA ILE A 45 22.84 19.95 -11.25
C ILE A 45 21.43 20.55 -11.31
N THR A 46 21.40 21.86 -11.64
CA THR A 46 20.22 22.63 -12.03
C THR A 46 20.01 22.47 -13.53
N THR A 47 18.80 22.12 -13.97
CA THR A 47 18.29 22.58 -15.28
C THR A 47 16.77 22.80 -15.25
N ALA A 48 16.38 23.92 -15.82
CA ALA A 48 15.08 24.57 -15.77
C ALA A 48 13.95 23.86 -16.54
N VAL A 49 12.72 24.05 -16.06
CA VAL A 49 11.46 23.68 -16.73
C VAL A 49 10.91 24.91 -17.47
N PRO A 50 10.58 24.84 -18.78
CA PRO A 50 9.87 25.91 -19.47
C PRO A 50 8.36 25.84 -19.21
N LYS A 51 7.77 27.01 -18.92
CA LYS A 51 6.32 27.25 -18.85
C LYS A 51 5.67 27.08 -20.23
N ALA A 52 4.50 26.44 -20.28
CA ALA A 52 3.57 26.58 -21.40
C ALA A 52 2.19 27.04 -20.88
N ASN A 53 1.67 28.02 -21.60
CA ASN A 53 0.53 28.87 -21.31
C ASN A 53 -0.72 28.28 -21.96
N ASN A 54 -1.82 28.13 -21.22
CA ASN A 54 -3.08 27.62 -21.76
C ASN A 54 -4.09 28.76 -21.89
N ASN A 55 -4.20 29.30 -23.11
CA ASN A 55 -5.33 30.12 -23.51
C ASN A 55 -6.45 29.23 -24.03
N GLY A 56 -7.66 29.55 -23.59
CA GLY A 56 -8.89 28.81 -23.88
C GLY A 56 -9.22 28.72 -25.37
N ALA A 57 -9.64 27.51 -25.75
CA ALA A 57 -10.38 27.24 -26.96
C ALA A 57 -11.64 26.45 -26.59
N THR A 58 -12.76 26.91 -27.13
CA THR A 58 -14.12 26.40 -27.04
C THR A 58 -14.24 24.88 -27.19
N ALA A 59 -15.01 24.26 -26.29
CA ALA A 59 -15.19 22.81 -26.17
C ALA A 59 -15.97 22.19 -27.35
N ALA A 60 -15.25 21.74 -28.37
CA ALA A 60 -15.69 20.60 -29.16
C ALA A 60 -15.51 19.35 -28.27
N LYS A 61 -16.52 18.48 -28.15
CA LYS A 61 -16.41 17.21 -27.42
C LYS A 61 -15.19 16.45 -27.95
N SER A 62 -14.27 16.06 -27.07
CA SER A 62 -13.08 15.34 -27.51
C SER A 62 -13.47 13.89 -27.81
N ASN A 63 -12.76 13.26 -28.74
CA ASN A 63 -12.97 11.84 -29.05
C ASN A 63 -12.17 10.93 -28.10
N ALA A 64 -11.73 11.45 -26.94
CA ALA A 64 -10.96 10.68 -25.99
C ALA A 64 -11.75 9.50 -25.42
N ALA A 65 -11.06 8.39 -25.25
CA ALA A 65 -11.55 7.18 -24.62
C ALA A 65 -10.42 6.44 -23.93
N LYS A 66 -10.81 5.47 -23.11
CA LYS A 66 -9.91 4.61 -22.36
C LYS A 66 -10.30 3.16 -22.57
N ALA A 67 -9.34 2.33 -22.95
CA ALA A 67 -9.45 0.88 -22.97
C ALA A 67 -8.69 0.32 -21.76
N VAL A 68 -9.32 -0.56 -21.01
CA VAL A 68 -8.71 -1.27 -19.88
C VAL A 68 -8.51 -2.71 -20.29
N LEU A 69 -7.26 -3.16 -20.22
CA LEU A 69 -6.84 -4.51 -20.56
C LEU A 69 -6.32 -5.23 -19.31
N ASP A 70 -6.61 -6.51 -19.25
CA ASP A 70 -6.00 -7.48 -18.34
C ASP A 70 -4.86 -8.17 -19.09
N VAL A 71 -3.67 -8.18 -18.50
CA VAL A 71 -2.41 -8.55 -19.14
C VAL A 71 -1.64 -9.49 -18.23
N GLN A 72 -1.34 -10.67 -18.75
CA GLN A 72 -0.69 -11.74 -18.00
C GLN A 72 0.82 -11.75 -18.19
N GLY A 73 1.55 -12.29 -17.20
CA GLY A 73 3.00 -12.54 -17.30
C GLY A 73 3.90 -11.33 -17.09
N MET A 74 3.35 -10.17 -16.72
CA MET A 74 4.16 -9.00 -16.35
C MET A 74 4.82 -9.20 -14.98
N SER A 75 6.13 -8.95 -14.89
CA SER A 75 6.88 -9.17 -13.64
C SER A 75 7.97 -8.14 -13.35
N CYS A 76 8.33 -7.26 -14.30
CA CYS A 76 9.40 -6.28 -14.10
C CYS A 76 9.16 -4.97 -14.87
N SER A 77 9.97 -3.95 -14.57
CA SER A 77 9.95 -2.66 -15.26
C SER A 77 10.20 -2.78 -16.78
N GLY A 78 10.93 -3.82 -17.21
CA GLY A 78 11.13 -4.14 -18.62
C GLY A 78 9.82 -4.47 -19.35
N CYS A 79 8.83 -5.07 -18.66
CA CYS A 79 7.51 -5.35 -19.24
C CYS A 79 6.80 -4.04 -19.63
N ILE A 80 6.92 -2.99 -18.82
CA ILE A 80 6.31 -1.68 -19.09
C ILE A 80 6.84 -1.12 -20.41
N TYR A 81 8.16 -1.16 -20.60
CA TYR A 81 8.80 -0.65 -21.81
C TYR A 81 8.33 -1.43 -23.05
N GLN A 82 8.32 -2.77 -22.98
CA GLN A 82 7.92 -3.61 -24.12
C GLN A 82 6.46 -3.39 -24.51
N ILE A 83 5.57 -3.28 -23.54
CA ILE A 83 4.15 -3.00 -23.77
C ILE A 83 3.96 -1.63 -24.42
N LYS A 84 4.59 -0.59 -23.85
CA LYS A 84 4.53 0.77 -24.44
C LYS A 84 5.10 0.79 -25.85
N SER A 85 6.19 0.07 -26.10
CA SER A 85 6.81 -0.02 -27.43
C SER A 85 5.92 -0.76 -28.43
N GLY A 86 5.25 -1.84 -28.02
CA GLY A 86 4.31 -2.58 -28.87
C GLY A 86 3.09 -1.74 -29.27
N LEU A 87 2.68 -0.80 -28.41
CA LEU A 87 1.56 0.11 -28.65
C LEU A 87 1.95 1.40 -29.39
N ALA A 88 3.22 1.80 -29.36
CA ALA A 88 3.69 3.06 -29.96
C ALA A 88 3.40 3.18 -31.47
N GLY A 89 3.23 2.05 -32.18
CA GLY A 89 2.88 2.02 -33.60
C GLY A 89 1.39 2.21 -33.92
N ILE A 90 0.52 2.34 -32.92
CA ILE A 90 -0.92 2.52 -33.11
C ILE A 90 -1.25 4.02 -33.05
N ASN A 91 -1.50 4.61 -34.22
CA ASN A 91 -1.93 6.00 -34.33
C ASN A 91 -3.24 6.23 -33.56
N GLY A 92 -3.27 7.31 -32.78
CA GLY A 92 -4.42 7.68 -31.97
C GLY A 92 -4.33 7.27 -30.50
N ILE A 93 -3.32 6.50 -30.09
CA ILE A 93 -3.02 6.31 -28.66
C ILE A 93 -2.34 7.56 -28.11
N SER A 94 -2.87 8.12 -27.02
CA SER A 94 -2.35 9.32 -26.36
C SER A 94 -1.54 9.01 -25.10
N ASP A 95 -1.91 7.98 -24.35
CA ASP A 95 -1.18 7.55 -23.16
C ASP A 95 -1.40 6.06 -22.84
N VAL A 96 -0.45 5.46 -22.12
CA VAL A 96 -0.50 4.08 -21.65
C VAL A 96 -0.01 4.02 -20.21
N LEU A 97 -0.88 3.56 -19.31
CA LEU A 97 -0.56 3.27 -17.92
C LEU A 97 -0.48 1.76 -17.72
N VAL A 98 0.63 1.29 -17.17
CA VAL A 98 0.85 -0.14 -16.89
C VAL A 98 0.96 -0.32 -15.39
N ASP A 99 0.13 -1.20 -14.83
CA ASP A 99 0.19 -1.63 -13.44
C ASP A 99 0.62 -3.11 -13.38
N LEU A 100 1.88 -3.31 -13.02
CA LEU A 100 2.48 -4.64 -12.89
C LEU A 100 1.84 -5.47 -11.77
N ASN A 101 1.35 -4.82 -10.70
CA ASN A 101 0.82 -5.53 -9.53
C ASN A 101 -0.56 -6.12 -9.79
N SER A 102 -1.40 -5.37 -10.53
CA SER A 102 -2.77 -5.79 -10.83
C SER A 102 -2.92 -6.47 -12.19
N GLY A 103 -1.84 -6.61 -12.96
CA GLY A 103 -1.92 -7.14 -14.32
C GLY A 103 -2.70 -6.23 -15.27
N ARG A 104 -2.80 -4.93 -14.98
CA ARG A 104 -3.73 -4.02 -15.66
C ARG A 104 -2.99 -3.04 -16.57
N VAL A 105 -3.51 -2.84 -17.78
CA VAL A 105 -3.04 -1.79 -18.70
C VAL A 105 -4.21 -0.89 -19.07
N GLU A 106 -4.07 0.42 -18.83
CA GLU A 106 -5.02 1.44 -19.29
C GLU A 106 -4.42 2.16 -20.49
N VAL A 107 -5.14 2.14 -21.62
CA VAL A 107 -4.74 2.79 -22.87
C VAL A 107 -5.71 3.92 -23.15
N PHE A 108 -5.21 5.16 -23.18
CA PHE A 108 -5.98 6.33 -23.58
C PHE A 108 -5.81 6.54 -25.09
N TYR A 109 -6.91 6.74 -25.79
CA TYR A 109 -6.91 6.83 -27.25
C TYR A 109 -8.03 7.71 -27.80
N ASP A 110 -7.86 8.13 -29.05
CA ASP A 110 -8.87 8.83 -29.83
C ASP A 110 -9.75 7.82 -30.60
N ARG A 111 -11.05 7.78 -30.28
CA ARG A 111 -12.04 6.89 -30.91
C ARG A 111 -12.25 7.15 -32.40
N SER A 112 -11.87 8.32 -32.91
CA SER A 112 -11.90 8.61 -34.34
C SER A 112 -10.79 7.87 -35.09
N GLN A 113 -9.65 7.65 -34.44
CA GLN A 113 -8.45 7.03 -35.01
C GLN A 113 -8.37 5.52 -34.75
N VAL A 114 -8.76 5.07 -33.54
CA VAL A 114 -8.73 3.66 -33.16
C VAL A 114 -10.15 3.11 -33.10
N LYS A 115 -10.52 2.35 -34.15
CA LYS A 115 -11.84 1.70 -34.29
C LYS A 115 -11.86 0.26 -33.79
N ASP A 116 -10.76 -0.46 -34.01
CA ASP A 116 -10.59 -1.85 -33.60
C ASP A 116 -9.75 -1.91 -32.33
N LEU A 117 -10.40 -2.19 -31.20
CA LEU A 117 -9.75 -2.26 -29.89
C LEU A 117 -9.08 -3.61 -29.65
N GLU A 118 -9.48 -4.66 -30.36
CA GLU A 118 -8.80 -5.96 -30.29
C GLU A 118 -7.39 -5.87 -30.87
N LYS A 119 -7.13 -4.90 -31.76
CA LYS A 119 -5.78 -4.56 -32.22
C LYS A 119 -4.86 -4.14 -31.07
N ILE A 120 -5.38 -3.44 -30.05
CA ILE A 120 -4.60 -3.05 -28.86
C ILE A 120 -4.21 -4.31 -28.08
N ALA A 121 -5.17 -5.18 -27.77
CA ALA A 121 -4.91 -6.44 -27.06
C ALA A 121 -3.94 -7.36 -27.84
N SER A 122 -4.12 -7.45 -29.16
CA SER A 122 -3.27 -8.23 -30.05
C SER A 122 -1.83 -7.70 -30.10
N ALA A 123 -1.64 -6.37 -30.11
CA ALA A 123 -0.31 -5.77 -30.10
C ALA A 123 0.45 -6.06 -28.79
N ILE A 124 -0.24 -6.02 -27.64
CA ILE A 124 0.34 -6.40 -26.35
C ILE A 124 0.67 -7.90 -26.33
N THR A 125 -0.22 -8.74 -26.86
CA THR A 125 0.01 -10.18 -26.97
C THR A 125 1.20 -10.52 -27.87
N ALA A 126 1.38 -9.79 -28.97
CA ALA A 126 2.47 -9.98 -29.92
C ALA A 126 3.86 -9.68 -29.32
N VAL A 127 3.95 -8.80 -28.30
CA VAL A 127 5.19 -8.55 -27.55
C VAL A 127 5.40 -9.50 -26.37
N GLY A 128 4.61 -10.58 -26.30
CA GLY A 128 4.81 -11.70 -25.37
C GLY A 128 3.95 -11.65 -24.10
N TYR A 129 2.99 -10.73 -24.00
CA TYR A 129 2.12 -10.60 -22.83
C TYR A 129 0.65 -10.82 -23.22
N PRO A 130 0.07 -12.01 -22.97
CA PRO A 130 -1.33 -12.27 -23.28
C PRO A 130 -2.24 -11.21 -22.68
N ALA A 131 -3.02 -10.54 -23.53
CA ALA A 131 -3.87 -9.42 -23.13
C ALA A 131 -5.31 -9.63 -23.56
N THR A 132 -6.25 -9.16 -22.74
CA THR A 132 -7.70 -9.23 -23.03
C THR A 132 -8.35 -7.90 -22.69
N LEU A 133 -9.16 -7.36 -23.62
CA LEU A 133 -9.96 -6.17 -23.37
C LEU A 133 -11.02 -6.47 -22.31
N LYS A 134 -11.07 -5.64 -21.25
CA LYS A 134 -12.03 -5.80 -20.16
C LYS A 134 -13.10 -4.72 -20.15
N GLN A 135 -12.71 -3.48 -20.42
CA GLN A 135 -13.61 -2.35 -20.32
C GLN A 135 -13.20 -1.25 -21.29
N THR A 136 -14.20 -0.52 -21.79
CA THR A 136 -14.01 0.71 -22.55
C THR A 136 -14.77 1.83 -21.88
N MET A 137 -14.19 3.03 -21.86
CA MET A 137 -14.80 4.22 -21.27
C MET A 137 -14.71 5.37 -22.27
N THR A 138 -15.79 6.12 -22.37
CA THR A 138 -15.89 7.39 -23.09
C THR A 138 -15.28 8.53 -22.27
N GLU A 139 -15.03 9.68 -22.90
CA GLU A 139 -14.59 10.90 -22.22
C GLU A 139 -15.48 11.24 -21.01
N ASP A 140 -16.81 11.29 -21.20
CA ASP A 140 -17.76 11.62 -20.14
C ASP A 140 -17.67 10.60 -18.96
N GLU A 141 -17.41 9.33 -19.24
CA GLU A 141 -17.24 8.29 -18.21
C GLU A 141 -15.89 8.41 -17.49
N ILE A 142 -14.82 8.75 -18.21
CA ILE A 142 -13.49 9.01 -17.62
C ILE A 142 -13.56 10.22 -16.70
N GLU A 143 -14.20 11.30 -17.14
CA GLU A 143 -14.36 12.51 -16.33
C GLU A 143 -15.18 12.22 -15.07
N LYS A 144 -16.30 11.48 -15.22
CA LYS A 144 -17.12 11.05 -14.09
C LYS A 144 -16.35 10.18 -13.11
N GLU A 145 -15.55 9.23 -13.60
CA GLU A 145 -14.67 8.40 -12.76
C GLU A 145 -13.63 9.28 -12.03
N ASN A 146 -12.95 10.17 -12.73
CA ASN A 146 -11.95 11.07 -12.14
C ASN A 146 -12.57 11.97 -11.06
N ASN A 147 -13.76 12.53 -11.30
CA ASN A 147 -14.48 13.36 -10.34
C ASN A 147 -14.93 12.55 -9.11
N LEU A 148 -15.35 11.30 -9.31
CA LEU A 148 -15.68 10.37 -8.22
C LEU A 148 -14.43 10.06 -7.38
N PHE A 149 -13.30 9.76 -8.03
CA PHE A 149 -12.04 9.45 -7.35
C PHE A 149 -11.53 10.67 -6.59
N ALA A 150 -11.56 11.86 -7.18
CA ALA A 150 -11.19 13.10 -6.50
C ALA A 150 -12.06 13.36 -5.26
N SER A 151 -13.38 13.13 -5.37
CA SER A 151 -14.30 13.26 -4.24
C SER A 151 -14.03 12.24 -3.14
N ARG A 152 -13.84 10.96 -3.51
CA ARG A 152 -13.50 9.88 -2.57
C ARG A 152 -12.13 10.07 -1.92
N SER A 153 -11.17 10.64 -2.66
CA SER A 153 -9.81 10.88 -2.17
C SER A 153 -9.79 11.74 -0.91
N LYS A 154 -10.82 12.56 -0.66
CA LYS A 154 -10.93 13.37 0.57
C LYS A 154 -11.12 12.52 1.83
N LEU A 155 -11.79 11.37 1.71
CA LEU A 155 -12.13 10.49 2.83
C LEU A 155 -11.30 9.21 2.86
N TYR A 156 -10.81 8.77 1.71
CA TYR A 156 -10.15 7.47 1.54
C TYR A 156 -8.89 7.60 0.69
N ILE A 157 -7.85 6.85 1.04
CA ILE A 157 -6.64 6.76 0.21
C ILE A 157 -6.78 5.71 -0.90
N ALA A 158 -7.47 4.61 -0.60
CA ALA A 158 -7.65 3.47 -1.48
C ALA A 158 -8.83 2.60 -1.02
N ALA A 159 -9.16 1.58 -1.79
CA ALA A 159 -10.05 0.49 -1.40
C ALA A 159 -9.48 -0.87 -1.83
N VAL A 160 -9.82 -1.90 -1.07
CA VAL A 160 -9.57 -3.31 -1.39
C VAL A 160 -10.92 -4.01 -1.46
N GLY A 161 -11.43 -4.21 -2.68
CA GLY A 161 -12.84 -4.59 -2.86
C GLY A 161 -13.79 -3.59 -2.19
N ASP A 162 -14.62 -4.07 -1.26
CA ASP A 162 -15.55 -3.25 -0.47
C ASP A 162 -14.95 -2.70 0.84
N TRP A 163 -13.64 -2.87 1.04
CA TRP A 163 -12.93 -2.33 2.20
C TRP A 163 -12.31 -0.98 1.84
N GLU A 164 -12.96 0.11 2.25
CA GLU A 164 -12.42 1.47 2.06
C GLU A 164 -11.36 1.79 3.12
N ILE A 165 -10.19 2.26 2.66
CA ILE A 165 -9.07 2.62 3.53
C ILE A 165 -9.13 4.11 3.82
N SER A 166 -9.52 4.44 5.04
CA SER A 166 -9.69 5.80 5.54
C SER A 166 -8.42 6.64 5.39
N ARG A 167 -8.59 7.88 4.89
CA ARG A 167 -7.54 8.89 4.89
C ARG A 167 -7.16 9.32 6.31
N GLY A 168 -8.15 9.46 7.19
CA GLY A 168 -7.87 9.76 8.59
C GLY A 168 -6.98 8.69 9.25
N ASP A 169 -7.19 7.42 8.91
CA ASP A 169 -6.36 6.31 9.40
C ASP A 169 -4.92 6.42 8.88
N PHE A 170 -4.73 6.79 7.61
CA PHE A 170 -3.42 7.05 7.01
C PHE A 170 -2.72 8.25 7.63
N ASP A 171 -3.44 9.37 7.79
CA ASP A 171 -2.89 10.62 8.33
C ASP A 171 -2.49 10.46 9.81
N ASN A 172 -3.25 9.68 10.59
CA ASN A 172 -2.90 9.32 11.96
C ASN A 172 -1.56 8.55 11.99
N GLU A 173 -1.44 7.47 11.23
CA GLU A 173 -0.20 6.67 11.19
C GLU A 173 1.00 7.50 10.69
N LEU A 174 0.79 8.36 9.69
CA LEU A 174 1.84 9.22 9.16
C LEU A 174 2.30 10.24 10.19
N THR A 175 1.36 10.87 10.90
CA THR A 175 1.66 11.83 11.97
C THR A 175 2.48 11.16 13.06
N HIS A 176 2.07 9.97 13.52
CA HIS A 176 2.80 9.25 14.56
C HIS A 176 4.18 8.78 14.11
N ALA A 177 4.29 8.27 12.89
CA ALA A 177 5.58 7.91 12.32
C ALA A 177 6.50 9.14 12.27
N ARG A 178 5.99 10.28 11.80
CA ARG A 178 6.73 11.53 11.73
C ARG A 178 7.24 11.97 13.10
N THR A 179 6.36 12.02 14.11
CA THR A 179 6.72 12.42 15.48
C THR A 179 7.79 11.49 16.08
N ARG A 180 7.72 10.18 15.83
CA ARG A 180 8.76 9.25 16.30
C ARG A 180 10.12 9.52 15.67
N TYR A 181 10.14 9.76 14.35
CA TYR A 181 11.37 10.08 13.65
C TYR A 181 11.94 11.44 14.09
N GLU A 182 11.11 12.46 14.27
CA GLU A 182 11.55 13.76 14.79
C GLU A 182 12.13 13.65 16.20
N LYS A 183 11.53 12.81 17.06
CA LYS A 183 12.03 12.56 18.42
C LYS A 183 13.38 11.83 18.41
N ALA A 184 13.57 10.88 17.50
CA ALA A 184 14.79 10.07 17.42
C ALA A 184 15.95 10.77 16.68
N TYR A 185 15.65 11.52 15.63
CA TYR A 185 16.64 12.04 14.68
C TYR A 185 16.64 13.57 14.55
N GLY A 186 15.77 14.27 15.30
CA GLY A 186 15.65 15.71 15.30
C GLY A 186 14.56 16.25 14.35
N LYS A 187 14.08 17.47 14.64
CA LYS A 187 12.94 18.09 13.94
C LYS A 187 13.17 18.34 12.43
N ASN A 188 14.42 18.40 12.01
CA ASN A 188 14.79 18.67 10.61
C ASN A 188 14.97 17.41 9.76
N VAL A 189 14.72 16.21 10.30
CA VAL A 189 14.91 14.92 9.60
C VAL A 189 14.11 14.82 8.29
N PHE A 190 13.04 15.58 8.14
CA PHE A 190 12.20 15.63 6.94
C PHE A 190 12.45 16.85 6.03
N THR A 191 13.56 17.56 6.23
CA THR A 191 13.92 18.73 5.41
C THR A 191 14.89 18.37 4.28
N GLY A 192 14.89 19.14 3.20
CA GLY A 192 15.70 18.89 2.00
C GLY A 192 15.28 17.65 1.21
N ASP A 193 16.04 17.33 0.16
CA ASP A 193 15.71 16.24 -0.77
C ASP A 193 15.69 14.87 -0.08
N GLN A 194 16.65 14.62 0.81
CA GLN A 194 16.72 13.37 1.59
C GLN A 194 15.54 13.23 2.54
N GLY A 195 15.12 14.33 3.18
CA GLY A 195 13.94 14.35 4.04
C GLY A 195 12.65 14.13 3.26
N GLY A 196 12.55 14.69 2.06
CA GLY A 196 11.45 14.42 1.12
C GLY A 196 11.38 12.94 0.71
N ALA A 197 12.52 12.33 0.35
CA ALA A 197 12.59 10.91 0.03
C ALA A 197 12.26 10.00 1.24
N LEU A 198 12.66 10.38 2.45
CA LEU A 198 12.26 9.69 3.67
C LEU A 198 10.74 9.77 3.88
N MET A 199 10.14 10.95 3.66
CA MET A 199 8.69 11.13 3.78
C MET A 199 7.93 10.25 2.80
N GLN A 200 8.34 10.22 1.53
CA GLN A 200 7.70 9.36 0.52
C GLN A 200 7.81 7.87 0.88
N ARG A 201 8.97 7.42 1.39
CA ARG A 201 9.12 6.04 1.89
C ARG A 201 8.17 5.74 3.05
N LEU A 202 8.02 6.65 4.01
CA LEU A 202 7.06 6.48 5.12
C LEU A 202 5.62 6.40 4.62
N GLN A 203 5.22 7.31 3.73
CA GLN A 203 3.89 7.29 3.10
C GLN A 203 3.63 5.96 2.39
N SER A 204 4.61 5.48 1.61
CA SER A 204 4.52 4.19 0.91
C SER A 204 4.37 3.01 1.86
N GLN A 205 5.18 2.95 2.92
CA GLN A 205 5.12 1.89 3.92
C GLN A 205 3.77 1.85 4.64
N ILE A 206 3.26 3.02 5.06
CA ILE A 206 1.97 3.13 5.75
C ILE A 206 0.83 2.71 4.81
N ALA A 207 0.80 3.25 3.59
CA ALA A 207 -0.21 2.88 2.60
C ALA A 207 -0.20 1.37 2.32
N SER A 208 0.98 0.79 2.09
CA SER A 208 1.14 -0.66 1.85
C SER A 208 0.71 -1.51 3.04
N SER A 209 0.97 -1.04 4.27
CA SER A 209 0.53 -1.70 5.49
C SER A 209 -1.00 -1.69 5.63
N LEU A 210 -1.64 -0.54 5.39
CA LEU A 210 -3.10 -0.41 5.45
C LEU A 210 -3.80 -1.23 4.36
N ILE A 211 -3.23 -1.27 3.15
CA ILE A 211 -3.71 -2.10 2.05
C ILE A 211 -3.57 -3.58 2.40
N SER A 212 -2.44 -3.99 2.96
CA SER A 212 -2.21 -5.38 3.39
C SER A 212 -3.24 -5.81 4.43
N GLU A 213 -3.55 -4.97 5.42
CA GLU A 213 -4.63 -5.23 6.37
C GLU A 213 -5.99 -5.32 5.67
N GLY A 214 -6.29 -4.41 4.74
CA GLY A 214 -7.53 -4.44 3.96
C GLY A 214 -7.71 -5.75 3.17
N ILE A 215 -6.62 -6.29 2.60
CA ILE A 215 -6.62 -7.59 1.91
C ILE A 215 -6.93 -8.72 2.90
N GLN A 216 -6.30 -8.74 4.07
CA GLN A 216 -6.58 -9.76 5.09
C GLN A 216 -8.04 -9.68 5.56
N MET A 217 -8.53 -8.48 5.84
CA MET A 217 -9.92 -8.25 6.23
C MET A 217 -10.91 -8.63 5.14
N GLN A 218 -10.57 -8.46 3.86
CA GLN A 218 -11.38 -8.95 2.75
C GLN A 218 -11.54 -10.47 2.81
N GLU A 219 -10.45 -11.21 3.01
CA GLU A 219 -10.49 -12.67 3.12
C GLU A 219 -11.29 -13.14 4.34
N VAL A 220 -11.09 -12.50 5.50
CA VAL A 220 -11.91 -12.74 6.70
C VAL A 220 -13.40 -12.58 6.37
N ARG A 221 -13.78 -11.46 5.74
CA ARG A 221 -15.19 -11.15 5.43
C ARG A 221 -15.81 -12.12 4.42
N LYS A 222 -15.05 -12.61 3.45
CA LYS A 222 -15.52 -13.60 2.45
C LYS A 222 -16.02 -14.89 3.09
N THR A 223 -15.41 -15.30 4.21
CA THR A 223 -15.81 -16.52 4.94
C THR A 223 -16.99 -16.31 5.88
N GLY A 224 -17.41 -15.06 6.10
CA GLY A 224 -18.40 -14.71 7.11
C GLY A 224 -17.87 -14.80 8.56
N PHE A 225 -16.56 -15.02 8.75
CA PHE A 225 -15.93 -15.04 10.06
C PHE A 225 -16.16 -13.72 10.80
N LYS A 226 -16.59 -13.80 12.06
CA LYS A 226 -16.81 -12.66 12.94
C LYS A 226 -16.35 -13.01 14.34
N LEU A 227 -15.56 -12.13 14.93
CA LEU A 227 -15.20 -12.25 16.34
C LEU A 227 -16.26 -11.56 17.21
N PRO A 228 -16.84 -12.22 18.23
CA PRO A 228 -17.84 -11.59 19.09
C PRO A 228 -17.26 -10.39 19.84
N ALA A 229 -18.04 -9.30 19.95
CA ALA A 229 -17.62 -8.10 20.69
C ALA A 229 -17.21 -8.38 22.15
N LYS A 230 -17.87 -9.34 22.80
CA LYS A 230 -17.51 -9.80 24.15
C LYS A 230 -16.11 -10.43 24.21
N THR A 231 -15.71 -11.15 23.17
CA THR A 231 -14.40 -11.78 23.06
C THR A 231 -13.34 -10.72 22.86
N ILE A 232 -13.57 -9.75 21.96
CA ILE A 232 -12.67 -8.61 21.76
C ILE A 232 -12.46 -7.84 23.06
N ALA A 233 -13.54 -7.56 23.81
CA ALA A 233 -13.46 -6.85 25.08
C ALA A 233 -12.66 -7.63 26.14
N ALA A 234 -12.87 -8.95 26.25
CA ALA A 234 -12.15 -9.80 27.19
C ALA A 234 -10.65 -9.90 26.86
N GLU A 235 -10.31 -10.08 25.58
CA GLU A 235 -8.91 -10.09 25.10
C GLU A 235 -8.22 -8.73 25.35
N PHE A 236 -8.96 -7.64 25.20
CA PHE A 236 -8.43 -6.31 25.52
C PHE A 236 -8.19 -6.14 27.03
N ASP A 237 -9.08 -6.64 27.88
CA ASP A 237 -8.89 -6.64 29.33
C ASP A 237 -7.70 -7.50 29.75
N GLU A 238 -7.54 -8.67 29.15
CA GLU A 238 -6.38 -9.54 29.37
C GLU A 238 -5.08 -8.83 28.97
N TYR A 239 -5.06 -8.18 27.80
CA TYR A 239 -3.92 -7.37 27.34
C TYR A 239 -3.53 -6.28 28.35
N LEU A 240 -4.52 -5.56 28.90
CA LEU A 240 -4.28 -4.53 29.90
C LEU A 240 -3.79 -5.10 31.24
N SER A 241 -4.38 -6.23 31.67
CA SER A 241 -3.99 -6.93 32.89
C SER A 241 -2.56 -7.44 32.82
N GLU A 242 -2.13 -8.02 31.69
CA GLU A 242 -0.74 -8.46 31.47
C GLU A 242 0.27 -7.30 31.55
N LYS A 243 -0.18 -6.06 31.26
CA LYS A 243 0.65 -4.84 31.37
C LYS A 243 0.52 -4.14 32.72
N GLY A 244 -0.37 -4.58 33.60
CA GLY A 244 -0.63 -3.94 34.89
C GLY A 244 -1.23 -2.53 34.77
N ILE A 245 -1.93 -2.22 33.67
CA ILE A 245 -2.47 -0.88 33.38
C ILE A 245 -4.00 -0.92 33.40
N SER A 246 -4.64 0.07 34.02
CA SER A 246 -6.11 0.19 33.98
C SER A 246 -6.61 0.74 32.62
N ARG A 247 -7.88 0.48 32.24
CA ARG A 247 -8.47 1.06 31.02
C ARG A 247 -8.39 2.60 30.98
N GLN A 248 -8.58 3.27 32.12
CA GLN A 248 -8.52 4.73 32.23
C GLN A 248 -7.10 5.25 31.98
N GLU A 249 -6.13 4.64 32.65
CA GLU A 249 -4.71 4.96 32.47
C GLU A 249 -4.24 4.68 31.05
N PHE A 250 -4.65 3.55 30.48
CA PHE A 250 -4.33 3.21 29.10
C PHE A 250 -4.86 4.25 28.11
N LYS A 251 -6.13 4.66 28.26
CA LYS A 251 -6.71 5.74 27.43
C LYS A 251 -5.89 7.03 27.54
N LYS A 252 -5.44 7.37 28.74
CA LYS A 252 -4.57 8.53 28.97
C LYS A 252 -3.23 8.38 28.26
N VAL A 253 -2.56 7.23 28.42
CA VAL A 253 -1.26 6.94 27.76
C VAL A 253 -1.39 7.03 26.24
N VAL A 254 -2.44 6.44 25.66
CA VAL A 254 -2.69 6.51 24.22
C VAL A 254 -2.86 7.96 23.78
N LYS A 255 -3.70 8.74 24.47
CA LYS A 255 -3.91 10.16 24.17
C LYS A 255 -2.63 10.98 24.30
N ASP A 256 -1.86 10.79 25.37
CA ASP A 256 -0.61 11.52 25.63
C ASP A 256 0.48 11.19 24.61
N SER A 257 0.43 10.00 24.00
CA SER A 257 1.31 9.63 22.88
C SER A 257 0.95 10.29 21.55
N GLY A 258 -0.17 11.04 21.54
CA GLY A 258 -0.76 11.65 20.36
C GLY A 258 -1.74 10.74 19.62
N TYR A 259 -1.81 9.45 19.94
CA TYR A 259 -2.72 8.51 19.27
C TYR A 259 -4.18 8.75 19.65
N ASP A 260 -5.06 8.62 18.66
CA ASP A 260 -6.50 8.52 18.92
C ASP A 260 -6.85 7.15 19.50
N TYR A 261 -7.59 7.14 20.61
CA TYR A 261 -7.97 5.90 21.28
C TYR A 261 -8.96 5.06 20.47
N GLY A 262 -9.90 5.70 19.77
CA GLY A 262 -10.86 5.00 18.92
C GLY A 262 -10.17 4.29 17.77
N TYR A 263 -9.24 4.99 17.12
CA TYR A 263 -8.36 4.44 16.09
C TYR A 263 -7.54 3.26 16.63
N PHE A 264 -6.88 3.43 17.78
CA PHE A 264 -6.12 2.34 18.40
C PHE A 264 -7.00 1.10 18.63
N TYR A 265 -8.18 1.28 19.24
CA TYR A 265 -9.07 0.16 19.56
C TYR A 265 -9.59 -0.52 18.28
N LYS A 266 -9.94 0.25 17.24
CA LYS A 266 -10.30 -0.28 15.91
C LYS A 266 -9.17 -1.14 15.33
N LYS A 267 -7.91 -0.69 15.44
CA LYS A 267 -6.75 -1.45 14.95
C LYS A 267 -6.51 -2.71 15.78
N PHE A 268 -6.71 -2.65 17.09
CA PHE A 268 -6.66 -3.82 17.96
C PHE A 268 -7.72 -4.87 17.55
N GLU A 269 -8.96 -4.44 17.34
CA GLU A 269 -10.06 -5.32 16.90
C GLU A 269 -9.77 -5.98 15.54
N ASN A 270 -9.35 -5.19 14.54
CA ASN A 270 -8.98 -5.72 13.23
C ASN A 270 -7.88 -6.78 13.35
N ARG A 271 -6.82 -6.46 14.11
CA ARG A 271 -5.67 -7.36 14.30
C ARG A 271 -6.08 -8.66 14.97
N LEU A 272 -6.83 -8.58 16.06
CA LEU A 272 -7.32 -9.74 16.80
C LEU A 272 -8.22 -10.63 15.93
N THR A 273 -9.10 -10.01 15.15
CA THR A 273 -9.99 -10.74 14.23
C THR A 273 -9.21 -11.48 13.16
N ILE A 274 -8.23 -10.81 12.54
CA ILE A 274 -7.33 -11.42 11.56
C ILE A 274 -6.55 -12.58 12.20
N ASP A 275 -5.94 -12.36 13.36
CA ASP A 275 -5.09 -13.37 13.99
C ASP A 275 -5.90 -14.60 14.40
N GLN A 276 -7.11 -14.42 14.92
CA GLN A 276 -7.99 -15.54 15.26
C GLN A 276 -8.42 -16.30 13.99
N TYR A 277 -8.82 -15.58 12.94
CA TYR A 277 -9.16 -16.19 11.66
C TYR A 277 -8.00 -17.01 11.07
N LEU A 278 -6.79 -16.43 11.06
CA LEU A 278 -5.60 -17.10 10.55
C LEU A 278 -5.32 -18.39 11.31
N ASN A 279 -5.37 -18.35 12.65
CA ASN A 279 -5.12 -19.53 13.47
C ASN A 279 -6.18 -20.62 13.27
N ASP A 280 -7.45 -20.24 13.21
CA ASP A 280 -8.56 -21.19 13.14
C ASP A 280 -8.75 -21.78 11.75
N THR A 281 -8.40 -21.02 10.70
CA THR A 281 -8.74 -21.36 9.31
C THR A 281 -7.51 -21.63 8.45
N VAL A 282 -6.51 -20.76 8.51
CA VAL A 282 -5.37 -20.80 7.56
C VAL A 282 -4.22 -21.66 8.08
N LEU A 283 -3.98 -21.61 9.39
CA LEU A 283 -2.84 -22.25 10.08
C LEU A 283 -3.29 -23.46 10.93
N SER A 284 -4.55 -23.86 10.80
CA SER A 284 -5.14 -24.94 11.58
C SER A 284 -4.39 -26.26 11.38
N GLY A 285 -4.13 -26.97 12.46
CA GLY A 285 -3.40 -28.24 12.45
C GLY A 285 -1.87 -28.13 12.34
N LEU A 286 -1.31 -26.93 12.15
CA LEU A 286 0.14 -26.73 12.09
C LEU A 286 0.73 -26.49 13.48
N SER A 287 1.81 -27.21 13.82
CA SER A 287 2.53 -27.05 15.09
C SER A 287 3.88 -26.35 14.93
N ASN A 288 4.50 -26.44 13.74
CA ASN A 288 5.81 -25.89 13.44
C ASN A 288 5.73 -24.44 12.94
N ASP A 289 6.55 -23.55 13.52
CA ASP A 289 6.58 -22.12 13.16
C ASP A 289 7.07 -21.87 11.72
N LEU A 290 7.99 -22.70 11.20
CA LEU A 290 8.44 -22.58 9.81
C LEU A 290 7.32 -22.88 8.83
N GLU A 291 6.57 -23.96 9.07
CA GLU A 291 5.41 -24.34 8.26
C GLU A 291 4.31 -23.28 8.33
N LYS A 292 4.03 -22.73 9.51
CA LYS A 292 3.07 -21.63 9.67
C LYS A 292 3.45 -20.40 8.86
N ARG A 293 4.73 -20.02 8.85
CA ARG A 293 5.22 -18.88 8.04
C ARG A 293 5.07 -19.15 6.56
N GLN A 294 5.39 -20.36 6.10
CA GLN A 294 5.24 -20.74 4.69
C GLN A 294 3.77 -20.73 4.29
N GLN A 295 2.91 -21.40 5.06
CA GLN A 295 1.47 -21.46 4.82
C GLN A 295 0.82 -20.06 4.79
N TYR A 296 1.18 -19.20 5.73
CA TYR A 296 0.72 -17.81 5.70
C TYR A 296 1.20 -17.09 4.44
N SER A 297 2.49 -17.22 4.11
CA SER A 297 3.07 -16.54 2.95
C SER A 297 2.33 -16.94 1.67
N ASP A 298 2.11 -18.23 1.46
CA ASP A 298 1.42 -18.75 0.28
C ASP A 298 -0.03 -18.28 0.23
N TRP A 299 -0.74 -18.37 1.36
CA TRP A 299 -2.11 -17.87 1.49
C TRP A 299 -2.19 -16.36 1.18
N PHE A 300 -1.31 -15.56 1.79
CA PHE A 300 -1.38 -14.11 1.68
C PHE A 300 -0.93 -13.60 0.31
N ASN A 301 0.05 -14.26 -0.32
CA ASN A 301 0.43 -13.97 -1.69
C ASN A 301 -0.72 -14.24 -2.66
N ASN A 302 -1.43 -15.36 -2.50
CA ASN A 302 -2.64 -15.63 -3.30
C ASN A 302 -3.74 -14.58 -3.04
N ALA A 303 -3.99 -14.23 -1.78
CA ALA A 303 -4.95 -13.18 -1.44
C ALA A 303 -4.59 -11.83 -2.08
N ARG A 304 -3.30 -11.46 -2.11
CA ARG A 304 -2.80 -10.25 -2.77
C ARG A 304 -3.01 -10.28 -4.29
N LEU A 305 -2.73 -11.40 -4.94
CA LEU A 305 -2.92 -11.56 -6.39
C LEU A 305 -4.40 -11.40 -6.80
N LEU A 306 -5.31 -11.87 -5.95
CA LEU A 306 -6.75 -11.80 -6.22
C LEU A 306 -7.39 -10.49 -5.74
N ALA A 307 -6.69 -9.67 -4.97
CA ALA A 307 -7.23 -8.45 -4.39
C ALA A 307 -7.34 -7.33 -5.44
N LYS A 308 -8.56 -6.82 -5.63
CA LYS A 308 -8.79 -5.61 -6.43
C LYS A 308 -8.49 -4.37 -5.60
N VAL A 309 -7.29 -3.82 -5.76
CA VAL A 309 -6.87 -2.57 -5.11
C VAL A 309 -7.15 -1.38 -6.02
N VAL A 310 -7.85 -0.37 -5.50
CA VAL A 310 -8.16 0.89 -6.21
C VAL A 310 -7.68 2.07 -5.38
N TYR A 311 -6.74 2.86 -5.91
CA TYR A 311 -6.28 4.08 -5.25
C TYR A 311 -7.14 5.28 -5.65
N TYR A 312 -7.66 5.98 -4.65
CA TYR A 312 -8.34 7.27 -4.83
C TYR A 312 -7.36 8.44 -4.77
N ASP A 313 -6.29 8.31 -3.98
CA ASP A 313 -5.18 9.25 -3.94
C ASP A 313 -4.14 8.89 -5.00
N LYS A 314 -4.17 9.60 -6.14
CA LYS A 314 -3.25 9.36 -7.25
C LYS A 314 -1.80 9.70 -6.94
N ASN A 315 -1.55 10.67 -6.07
CA ASN A 315 -0.18 10.97 -5.65
C ASN A 315 0.38 9.82 -4.80
N LEU A 316 -0.42 9.32 -3.86
CA LEU A 316 -0.02 8.18 -3.04
C LEU A 316 0.14 6.90 -3.86
N GLU A 317 -0.72 6.67 -4.86
CA GLU A 317 -0.58 5.57 -5.83
C GLU A 317 0.80 5.62 -6.51
N ASN A 318 1.20 6.80 -7.00
CA ASN A 318 2.49 6.99 -7.64
C ASN A 318 3.65 6.77 -6.66
N ILE A 319 3.55 7.26 -5.43
CA ILE A 319 4.54 7.04 -4.38
C ILE A 319 4.73 5.53 -4.11
N VAL A 320 3.62 4.79 -3.96
CA VAL A 320 3.69 3.33 -3.71
C VAL A 320 4.29 2.59 -4.90
N LYS A 321 3.85 2.90 -6.12
CA LYS A 321 4.38 2.27 -7.34
C LYS A 321 5.88 2.55 -7.52
N ASN A 322 6.33 3.79 -7.31
CA ASN A 322 7.74 4.15 -7.45
C ASN A 322 8.63 3.57 -6.34
N SER A 323 8.08 3.40 -5.13
CA SER A 323 8.82 2.78 -4.03
C SER A 323 9.10 1.30 -4.27
N SER A 324 8.19 0.58 -4.95
CA SER A 324 8.37 -0.84 -5.30
C SER A 324 9.48 -1.06 -6.34
N ALA A 325 9.80 -0.05 -7.15
CA ALA A 325 10.87 -0.11 -8.14
C ALA A 325 12.29 0.15 -7.55
N GLY A 326 12.39 0.67 -6.33
CA GLY A 326 13.66 1.09 -5.71
C GLY A 326 14.18 0.19 -4.58
N GLY A 327 13.50 -0.93 -4.26
CA GLY A 327 13.78 -1.75 -3.10
C GLY A 327 14.38 -3.12 -3.42
N GLY A 328 15.70 -3.20 -3.56
CA GLY A 328 16.51 -4.39 -3.22
C GLY A 328 16.26 -5.65 -4.04
N GLY A 329 17.04 -5.82 -5.12
CA GLY A 329 17.36 -7.14 -5.63
C GLY A 329 18.03 -7.99 -4.55
N CYS A 330 17.33 -9.01 -4.05
CA CYS A 330 18.00 -10.18 -3.53
C CYS A 330 18.59 -10.91 -4.74
N GLY A 331 19.91 -10.75 -4.93
CA GLY A 331 20.67 -11.54 -5.87
C GLY A 331 20.53 -13.02 -5.54
N SER A 332 19.67 -13.71 -6.26
CA SER A 332 19.81 -15.16 -6.44
C SER A 332 21.09 -15.38 -7.23
N SER A 333 22.18 -15.63 -6.51
CA SER A 333 23.34 -16.33 -7.06
C SER A 333 22.89 -17.72 -7.47
N CYS A 334 22.39 -17.86 -8.70
CA CYS A 334 22.37 -19.12 -9.40
C CYS A 334 23.78 -19.37 -9.93
N SER A 335 24.64 -19.96 -9.11
CA SER A 335 25.82 -20.65 -9.64
C SER A 335 25.36 -22.00 -10.18
N ALA A 336 25.00 -22.03 -11.45
CA ALA A 336 25.07 -23.25 -12.25
C ALA A 336 26.56 -23.54 -12.48
N LYS A 337 27.06 -24.65 -11.95
CA LYS A 337 28.26 -25.29 -12.49
C LYS A 337 27.84 -26.61 -13.13
N GLN A 338 28.20 -26.71 -14.40
CA GLN A 338 28.34 -27.93 -15.19
C GLN A 338 29.30 -28.91 -14.52
#